data_AF-A0A8W8MK29-F1
#
_entry.id   AF-A0A8W8MK29-F1
#
_cell.length_a   1.000
_cell.length_b   1.000
_cell.length_c   1.000
_cell.angle_alpha   90.00
_cell.angle_beta   90.00
_cell.angle_gamma   90.00
#
_symmetry.space_group_name_H-M   'P 1'
#
loop_
_entity.id
_entity.type
_entity.pdbx_description
1 polymer ?
#
loop_
_entity_poly.entity_id
_entity_poly.type
_entity_poly.pdbx_seq_one_letter_code
_entity_poly.pdbx_strand_id
1 'polypeptide(L)'
;LTADDYRDPHTDWLHLDQGVRREGLHAYQGAVYLEEQTQDDYCFRVLPKSHLYHAEFYQTFSDATKRTERSDFCKLSKTQKDFFYRKGCNLVNVPVPKGGIVLWDSRTVHDNTPPIAKRSNPDRWRFVVFVSMTPAIWASEKDMEFKKDAYRRMLLTTHWSSQGLKTFKEYIENKRKRNYVNVSIDHLPDVAKTQEARLLAGDEHYDFEDGRPNGPAAPKWRFGIY
;
A
#
# COMPACT_ATOMS: atom_id res chain seq x y z
N LEU A 1 -4.22 7.56 -33.05
CA LEU A 1 -4.50 7.58 -31.60
C LEU A 1 -5.47 8.72 -31.35
N THR A 2 -6.74 8.38 -31.09
CA THR A 2 -7.74 9.36 -30.67
C THR A 2 -7.44 9.77 -29.23
N ALA A 3 -8.16 10.75 -28.68
CA ALA A 3 -7.71 11.49 -27.50
C ALA A 3 -7.64 10.71 -26.17
N ASP A 4 -7.98 9.41 -26.09
CA ASP A 4 -7.89 8.69 -24.81
C ASP A 4 -7.70 7.16 -24.88
N ASP A 5 -6.90 6.65 -25.83
CA ASP A 5 -6.64 5.19 -25.96
C ASP A 5 -6.06 4.54 -24.68
N TYR A 6 -5.58 5.34 -23.71
CA TYR A 6 -5.01 4.85 -22.45
C TYR A 6 -6.00 4.82 -21.29
N ARG A 7 -7.06 5.63 -21.29
CA ARG A 7 -8.06 5.68 -20.21
C ARG A 7 -9.41 5.23 -20.76
N ASP A 8 -9.82 4.00 -20.42
CA ASP A 8 -11.22 3.62 -20.56
C ASP A 8 -11.98 4.05 -19.29
N PRO A 9 -12.91 5.02 -19.37
CA PRO A 9 -13.66 5.54 -18.22
C PRO A 9 -14.57 4.48 -17.58
N HIS A 10 -14.78 3.34 -18.22
CA HIS A 10 -15.54 2.20 -17.70
C HIS A 10 -14.66 1.17 -16.99
N THR A 11 -13.34 1.34 -17.05
CA THR A 11 -12.38 0.45 -16.38
C THR A 11 -11.70 1.15 -15.22
N ASP A 12 -11.69 0.48 -14.08
CA ASP A 12 -10.93 0.89 -12.91
C ASP A 12 -10.43 -0.33 -12.14
N TRP A 13 -9.54 -0.05 -11.20
CA TRP A 13 -9.02 -1.02 -10.25
C TRP A 13 -9.37 -0.58 -8.83
N LEU A 14 -10.49 0.11 -8.63
CA LEU A 14 -10.87 0.60 -7.30
C LEU A 14 -10.99 -0.58 -6.33
N HIS A 15 -10.20 -0.52 -5.26
CA HIS A 15 -10.07 -1.59 -4.30
C HIS A 15 -9.81 -1.07 -2.90
N LEU A 16 -9.98 -1.96 -1.94
CA LEU A 16 -9.52 -1.82 -0.57
C LEU A 16 -8.34 -2.77 -0.37
N ASP A 17 -7.39 -2.36 0.46
CA ASP A 17 -6.24 -3.19 0.85
C ASP A 17 -6.32 -3.67 2.30
N GLN A 18 -7.47 -3.49 2.93
CA GLN A 18 -7.79 -3.99 4.26
C GLN A 18 -9.07 -4.83 4.21
N GLY A 19 -8.92 -6.13 4.49
CA GLY A 19 -10.02 -7.09 4.46
C GLY A 19 -10.91 -7.05 5.71
N VAL A 20 -11.96 -7.89 5.72
CA VAL A 20 -12.95 -7.95 6.81
C VAL A 20 -12.38 -8.35 8.18
N ARG A 21 -11.21 -9.01 8.22
CA ARG A 21 -10.58 -9.45 9.48
C ARG A 21 -10.00 -8.31 10.31
N ARG A 22 -9.73 -7.16 9.68
CA ARG A 22 -9.04 -6.02 10.29
C ARG A 22 -10.06 -4.93 10.64
N GLU A 23 -10.29 -4.72 11.93
CA GLU A 23 -11.24 -3.71 12.42
C GLU A 23 -10.54 -2.39 12.75
N GLY A 24 -11.11 -1.28 12.26
CA GLY A 24 -10.52 0.04 12.46
C GLY A 24 -9.24 0.24 11.64
N LEU A 25 -8.43 1.23 12.01
CA LEU A 25 -7.16 1.52 11.31
C LEU A 25 -6.13 0.41 11.61
N HIS A 26 -5.53 -0.19 10.57
CA HIS A 26 -4.44 -1.15 10.72
C HIS A 26 -3.12 -0.70 10.08
N ALA A 27 -3.17 0.16 9.07
CA ALA A 27 -1.98 0.80 8.52
C ALA A 27 -2.33 2.10 7.79
N TYR A 28 -1.37 3.02 7.76
CA TYR A 28 -1.30 3.99 6.67
C TYR A 28 -0.38 3.43 5.61
N GLN A 29 -0.85 3.44 4.37
CA GLN A 29 -0.05 3.14 3.20
C GLN A 29 0.40 4.45 2.57
N GLY A 30 1.45 4.38 1.76
CA GLY A 30 1.96 5.54 1.08
C GLY A 30 2.71 5.21 -0.19
N ALA A 31 2.89 6.24 -1.00
CA ALA A 31 3.74 6.21 -2.18
C ALA A 31 4.55 7.50 -2.22
N VAL A 32 5.89 7.36 -2.22
CA VAL A 32 6.83 8.45 -2.46
C VAL A 32 7.03 8.58 -3.97
N TYR A 33 6.77 9.76 -4.52
CA TYR A 33 6.82 10.03 -5.94
C TYR A 33 8.19 10.57 -6.33
N LEU A 34 8.93 9.83 -7.15
CA LEU A 34 10.27 10.23 -7.63
C LEU A 34 10.20 11.13 -8.87
N GLU A 35 9.01 11.30 -9.43
CA GLU A 35 8.72 12.23 -10.52
C GLU A 35 7.37 12.90 -10.28
N GLU A 36 7.19 14.12 -10.78
CA GLU A 36 5.92 14.85 -10.67
C GLU A 36 4.76 14.04 -11.27
N GLN A 37 3.57 14.14 -10.70
CA GLN A 37 2.33 13.63 -11.31
C GLN A 37 1.27 14.72 -11.26
N THR A 38 0.77 15.11 -12.42
CA THR A 38 -0.37 16.02 -12.56
C THR A 38 -1.67 15.25 -12.75
N GLN A 39 -2.78 15.97 -12.95
CA GLN A 39 -4.11 15.40 -13.23
C GLN A 39 -4.14 14.49 -14.47
N ASP A 40 -3.26 14.79 -15.42
CA ASP A 40 -3.20 14.19 -16.74
C ASP A 40 -2.16 13.06 -16.83
N ASP A 41 -1.36 12.89 -15.78
CA ASP A 41 -0.33 11.85 -15.67
C ASP A 41 -0.90 10.54 -15.08
N TYR A 42 -0.02 9.60 -14.73
CA TYR A 42 -0.36 8.38 -14.02
C TYR A 42 -0.67 8.68 -12.55
N CYS A 43 -1.90 9.11 -12.29
CA CYS A 43 -2.26 9.67 -11.00
C CYS A 43 -2.77 8.59 -10.02
N PHE A 44 -2.46 8.74 -8.74
CA PHE A 44 -3.19 8.02 -7.68
C PHE A 44 -4.61 8.56 -7.63
N ARG A 45 -5.60 7.67 -7.57
CA ARG A 45 -6.99 8.06 -7.39
C ARG A 45 -7.57 7.46 -6.12
N VAL A 46 -8.47 8.21 -5.52
CA VAL A 46 -9.04 7.87 -4.23
C VAL A 46 -10.51 8.28 -4.16
N LEU A 47 -11.30 7.57 -3.36
CA LEU A 47 -12.58 8.06 -2.87
C LEU A 47 -12.35 8.65 -1.47
N PRO A 48 -12.21 9.98 -1.31
CA PRO A 48 -11.99 10.59 0.00
C PRO A 48 -13.10 10.21 0.96
N LYS A 49 -12.76 10.05 2.25
CA LYS A 49 -13.66 9.65 3.35
C LYS A 49 -14.22 8.22 3.26
N SER A 50 -13.91 7.43 2.23
CA SER A 50 -14.47 6.07 2.10
C SER A 50 -14.09 5.14 3.26
N HIS A 51 -12.94 5.36 3.90
CA HIS A 51 -12.49 4.58 5.06
C HIS A 51 -13.46 4.66 6.25
N LEU A 52 -14.27 5.73 6.35
CA LEU A 52 -15.30 5.88 7.37
C LEU A 52 -16.43 4.85 7.22
N TYR A 53 -16.63 4.31 6.02
CA TYR A 53 -17.70 3.36 5.69
C TYR A 53 -17.21 1.92 5.54
N HIS A 54 -15.96 1.62 5.88
CA HIS A 54 -15.37 0.28 5.72
C HIS A 54 -16.12 -0.81 6.50
N ALA A 55 -16.47 -0.55 7.76
CA ALA A 55 -17.23 -1.51 8.57
C ALA A 55 -18.64 -1.73 8.01
N GLU A 56 -19.34 -0.65 7.63
CA GLU A 56 -20.68 -0.72 7.01
C GLU A 56 -20.64 -1.45 5.66
N PHE A 57 -19.57 -1.25 4.88
CA PHE A 57 -19.36 -1.93 3.61
C PHE A 57 -19.34 -3.45 3.77
N TYR A 58 -18.56 -3.98 4.72
CA TYR A 58 -18.49 -5.42 4.98
C TYR A 58 -19.75 -5.99 5.65
N GLN A 59 -20.51 -5.17 6.38
CA GLN A 59 -21.84 -5.56 6.87
C GLN A 59 -22.86 -5.67 5.72
N THR A 60 -22.77 -4.79 4.73
CA THR A 60 -23.69 -4.71 3.59
C THR A 60 -23.41 -5.77 2.53
N PHE A 61 -22.14 -6.02 2.21
CA PHE A 61 -21.72 -6.89 1.11
C PHE A 61 -21.12 -8.20 1.63
N SER A 62 -22.00 -9.18 1.92
CA SER A 62 -21.57 -10.50 2.40
C SER A 62 -20.65 -11.25 1.44
N ASP A 63 -20.75 -11.00 0.13
CA ASP A 63 -19.85 -11.52 -0.89
C ASP A 63 -18.43 -10.96 -0.72
N ALA A 64 -18.29 -9.66 -0.47
CA ALA A 64 -16.99 -9.03 -0.19
C ALA A 64 -16.38 -9.58 1.12
N THR A 65 -17.20 -9.76 2.15
CA THR A 65 -16.79 -10.41 3.40
C THR A 65 -16.20 -11.79 3.13
N LYS A 66 -16.96 -12.69 2.50
CA LYS A 66 -16.51 -14.07 2.19
C LYS A 66 -15.21 -14.09 1.37
N ARG A 67 -15.09 -13.23 0.35
CA ARG A 67 -13.87 -13.14 -0.49
C ARG A 67 -12.62 -12.70 0.29
N THR A 68 -12.81 -11.96 1.39
CA THR A 68 -11.72 -11.35 2.17
C THR A 68 -11.52 -11.97 3.55
N GLU A 69 -12.14 -13.13 3.82
CA GLU A 69 -11.90 -13.88 5.06
C GLU A 69 -10.44 -14.37 5.17
N ARG A 70 -9.74 -14.51 4.04
CA ARG A 70 -8.33 -14.98 3.99
C ARG A 70 -7.43 -14.07 3.15
N SER A 71 -7.91 -12.89 2.79
CA SER A 71 -7.22 -11.93 1.94
C SER A 71 -7.56 -10.50 2.37
N ASP A 72 -6.59 -9.60 2.32
CA ASP A 72 -6.84 -8.19 2.61
C ASP A 72 -7.32 -7.41 1.37
N PHE A 73 -6.96 -7.88 0.18
CA PHE A 73 -7.30 -7.23 -1.09
C PHE A 73 -8.77 -7.45 -1.46
N CYS A 74 -9.50 -6.36 -1.75
CA CYS A 74 -10.90 -6.39 -2.15
C CYS A 74 -11.15 -5.47 -3.35
N LYS A 75 -11.15 -6.02 -4.57
CA LYS A 75 -11.60 -5.28 -5.76
C LYS A 75 -13.12 -5.06 -5.73
N LEU A 76 -13.54 -3.82 -5.97
CA LEU A 76 -14.95 -3.43 -5.92
C LEU A 76 -15.69 -3.75 -7.23
N SER A 77 -16.91 -4.25 -7.09
CA SER A 77 -17.90 -4.33 -8.18
C SER A 77 -18.54 -2.96 -8.44
N LYS A 78 -19.33 -2.84 -9.52
CA LYS A 78 -20.11 -1.62 -9.81
C LYS A 78 -21.01 -1.22 -8.64
N THR A 79 -21.83 -2.17 -8.15
CA THR A 79 -22.74 -1.94 -7.00
C THR A 79 -22.00 -1.54 -5.72
N GLN A 80 -20.82 -2.10 -5.51
CA GLN A 80 -19.95 -1.78 -4.37
C GLN A 80 -19.35 -0.37 -4.48
N LYS A 81 -19.00 0.08 -5.69
CA LYS A 81 -18.59 1.48 -5.94
C LYS A 81 -19.77 2.45 -5.72
N ASP A 82 -20.96 2.11 -6.23
CA ASP A 82 -22.17 2.92 -6.07
C ASP A 82 -22.60 3.10 -4.60
N PHE A 83 -22.24 2.17 -3.72
CA PHE A 83 -22.38 2.34 -2.27
C PHE A 83 -21.59 3.55 -1.76
N PHE A 84 -20.30 3.67 -2.12
CA PHE A 84 -19.47 4.78 -1.69
C PHE A 84 -19.88 6.11 -2.36
N TYR A 85 -20.24 6.09 -3.64
CA TYR A 85 -20.73 7.29 -4.33
C TYR A 85 -22.00 7.86 -3.68
N ARG A 86 -22.96 7.01 -3.29
CA ARG A 86 -24.17 7.44 -2.57
C ARG A 86 -23.89 8.01 -1.18
N LYS A 87 -22.75 7.67 -0.59
CA LYS A 87 -22.25 8.27 0.67
C LYS A 87 -21.46 9.56 0.45
N GLY A 88 -21.39 10.06 -0.79
CA GLY A 88 -20.69 11.29 -1.15
C GLY A 88 -19.17 11.12 -1.31
N CYS A 89 -18.67 9.88 -1.40
CA CYS A 89 -17.24 9.62 -1.64
C CYS A 89 -16.97 9.66 -3.15
N ASN A 90 -16.67 10.84 -3.68
CA ASN A 90 -16.44 11.05 -5.11
C ASN A 90 -14.99 10.73 -5.50
N LEU A 91 -14.78 10.23 -6.72
CA LEU A 91 -13.45 9.89 -7.22
C LEU A 91 -12.61 11.14 -7.49
N VAL A 92 -11.40 11.17 -6.94
CA VAL A 92 -10.47 12.29 -7.07
C VAL A 92 -9.09 11.75 -7.44
N ASN A 93 -8.47 12.39 -8.43
CA ASN A 93 -7.06 12.24 -8.77
C ASN A 93 -6.23 13.14 -7.85
N VAL A 94 -5.10 12.62 -7.36
CA VAL A 94 -4.21 13.33 -6.41
C VAL A 94 -2.88 13.67 -7.09
N PRO A 95 -2.72 14.90 -7.62
CA PRO A 95 -1.43 15.38 -8.10
C PRO A 95 -0.40 15.41 -6.99
N VAL A 96 0.85 15.09 -7.34
CA VAL A 96 1.96 15.00 -6.39
C VAL A 96 3.19 15.65 -7.02
N PRO A 97 3.82 16.63 -6.36
CA PRO A 97 5.09 17.16 -6.84
C PRO A 97 6.18 16.09 -6.74
N LYS A 98 7.25 16.25 -7.52
CA LYS A 98 8.44 15.42 -7.42
C LYS A 98 9.01 15.45 -6.00
N GLY A 99 9.29 14.28 -5.43
CA GLY A 99 9.71 14.10 -4.03
C GLY A 99 8.56 14.11 -3.02
N GLY A 100 7.33 14.36 -3.45
CA GLY A 100 6.14 14.34 -2.59
C GLY A 100 5.73 12.92 -2.20
N ILE A 101 4.93 12.82 -1.14
CA ILE A 101 4.35 11.58 -0.65
C ILE A 101 2.83 11.70 -0.57
N VAL A 102 2.13 10.66 -1.03
CA VAL A 102 0.71 10.47 -0.75
C VAL A 102 0.59 9.43 0.35
N LEU A 103 -0.20 9.72 1.37
CA LEU A 103 -0.53 8.80 2.46
C LEU A 103 -2.04 8.55 2.48
N TRP A 104 -2.44 7.29 2.69
CA TRP A 104 -3.84 6.93 2.82
C TRP A 104 -4.02 5.82 3.87
N ASP A 105 -5.19 5.83 4.52
CA ASP A 105 -5.63 4.75 5.39
C ASP A 105 -5.88 3.49 4.55
N SER A 106 -5.40 2.31 4.99
CA SER A 106 -5.56 1.03 4.26
C SER A 106 -7.02 0.65 3.95
N ARG A 107 -7.99 1.26 4.62
CA ARG A 107 -9.44 1.13 4.36
C ARG A 107 -9.96 2.09 3.29
N THR A 108 -9.12 2.96 2.74
CA THR A 108 -9.54 3.93 1.74
C THR A 108 -9.61 3.26 0.37
N VAL A 109 -10.72 3.47 -0.34
CA VAL A 109 -10.91 2.97 -1.69
C VAL A 109 -10.03 3.77 -2.61
N HIS A 110 -9.15 3.10 -3.34
CA HIS A 110 -8.18 3.76 -4.19
C HIS A 110 -7.80 2.88 -5.38
N ASP A 111 -7.13 3.49 -6.35
CA ASP A 111 -6.40 2.83 -7.42
C ASP A 111 -5.38 3.79 -8.06
N ASN A 112 -4.92 3.45 -9.26
CA ASN A 112 -4.18 4.38 -10.12
C ASN A 112 -4.91 4.50 -11.45
N THR A 113 -4.80 5.66 -12.08
CA THR A 113 -5.26 5.87 -13.45
C THR A 113 -4.09 5.94 -14.42
N PRO A 114 -4.23 5.41 -15.65
CA PRO A 114 -3.32 5.70 -16.75
C PRO A 114 -3.24 7.21 -17.04
N PRO A 115 -2.27 7.71 -17.82
CA PRO A 115 -2.23 9.10 -18.27
C PRO A 115 -3.22 9.31 -19.41
N ILE A 116 -3.57 10.56 -19.71
CA ILE A 116 -4.25 10.87 -20.99
C ILE A 116 -3.25 10.81 -22.14
N ALA A 117 -3.70 10.41 -23.32
CA ALA A 117 -2.82 10.21 -24.48
C ALA A 117 -2.14 11.49 -24.99
N LYS A 118 -2.79 12.65 -24.86
CA LYS A 118 -2.32 13.95 -25.38
C LYS A 118 -1.85 14.92 -24.28
N ARG A 119 -1.39 14.41 -23.13
CA ARG A 119 -0.84 15.24 -22.04
C ARG A 119 0.39 16.02 -22.50
N SER A 120 0.65 17.16 -21.84
CA SER A 120 1.77 18.05 -22.17
C SER A 120 3.16 17.40 -21.98
N ASN A 121 3.28 16.43 -21.08
CA ASN A 121 4.54 15.76 -20.76
C ASN A 121 4.45 14.25 -21.05
N PRO A 122 4.42 13.83 -22.34
CA PRO A 122 4.16 12.44 -22.72
C PRO A 122 5.26 11.46 -22.24
N ASP A 123 6.47 11.95 -22.06
CA ASP A 123 7.67 11.22 -21.60
C ASP A 123 7.76 11.08 -20.07
N ARG A 124 6.81 11.65 -19.32
CA ARG A 124 6.82 11.58 -17.85
C ARG A 124 6.29 10.24 -17.33
N TRP A 125 7.18 9.43 -16.79
CA TRP A 125 6.84 8.11 -16.23
C TRP A 125 6.38 8.21 -14.77
N ARG A 126 5.65 7.18 -14.30
CA ARG A 126 5.36 7.01 -12.87
C ARG A 126 6.46 6.22 -12.19
N PHE A 127 7.27 6.91 -11.41
CA PHE A 127 8.26 6.29 -10.54
C PHE A 127 7.86 6.52 -9.08
N VAL A 128 7.54 5.42 -8.39
CA VAL A 128 7.08 5.46 -7.00
C VAL A 128 7.77 4.42 -6.14
N VAL A 129 7.97 4.75 -4.87
CA VAL A 129 8.36 3.80 -3.82
C VAL A 129 7.19 3.67 -2.86
N PHE A 130 6.63 2.47 -2.75
CA PHE A 130 5.56 2.20 -1.80
C PHE A 130 6.13 2.08 -0.39
N VAL A 131 5.42 2.68 0.57
CA VAL A 131 5.74 2.65 2.00
C VAL A 131 4.51 2.26 2.80
N SER A 132 4.72 1.71 3.99
CA SER A 132 3.66 1.36 4.93
C SER A 132 4.09 1.80 6.32
N MET A 133 3.16 2.38 7.09
CA MET A 133 3.44 3.02 8.36
C MET A 133 2.46 2.51 9.43
N THR A 134 3.02 1.98 10.51
CA THR A 134 2.34 1.61 11.74
C THR A 134 3.26 1.89 12.93
N PRO A 135 2.73 2.13 14.14
CA PRO A 135 3.53 2.14 15.36
C PRO A 135 4.33 0.83 15.51
N ALA A 136 5.62 0.94 15.86
CA ALA A 136 6.50 -0.21 16.00
C ALA A 136 6.01 -1.19 17.07
N ILE A 137 5.40 -0.69 18.15
CA ILE A 137 4.85 -1.49 19.26
C ILE A 137 3.69 -2.40 18.84
N TRP A 138 3.13 -2.22 17.64
CA TRP A 138 2.10 -3.11 17.11
C TRP A 138 2.68 -4.43 16.58
N ALA A 139 3.98 -4.49 16.29
CA ALA A 139 4.62 -5.70 15.82
C ALA A 139 4.80 -6.68 16.98
N SER A 140 4.37 -7.94 16.79
CA SER A 140 4.70 -9.00 17.74
C SER A 140 6.17 -9.38 17.62
N GLU A 141 6.70 -10.12 18.60
CA GLU A 141 8.08 -10.65 18.48
C GLU A 141 8.29 -11.52 17.23
N LYS A 142 7.26 -12.26 16.83
CA LYS A 142 7.26 -13.03 15.59
C LYS A 142 7.36 -12.12 14.36
N ASP A 143 6.63 -11.00 14.36
CA ASP A 143 6.70 -10.02 13.27
C ASP A 143 8.07 -9.33 13.24
N MET A 144 8.66 -9.02 14.40
CA MET A 144 10.00 -8.43 14.49
C MET A 144 11.09 -9.36 13.97
N GLU A 145 11.07 -10.65 14.36
CA GLU A 145 12.02 -11.63 13.81
C GLU A 145 11.84 -11.80 12.28
N PHE A 146 10.60 -11.76 11.78
CA PHE A 146 10.34 -11.76 10.35
C PHE A 146 10.93 -10.53 9.64
N LYS A 147 10.74 -9.34 10.21
CA LYS A 147 11.30 -8.08 9.68
C LYS A 147 12.82 -8.12 9.63
N LYS A 148 13.45 -8.62 10.70
CA LYS A 148 14.90 -8.82 10.79
C LYS A 148 15.44 -9.75 9.71
N ASP A 149 14.80 -10.90 9.49
CA ASP A 149 15.16 -11.81 8.39
C ASP A 149 15.03 -11.13 7.02
N ALA A 150 13.90 -10.46 6.79
CA ALA A 150 13.64 -9.75 5.54
C ALA A 150 14.69 -8.66 5.27
N TYR A 151 15.07 -7.87 6.27
CA TYR A 151 16.11 -6.85 6.15
C TYR A 151 17.47 -7.45 5.83
N ARG A 152 17.91 -8.47 6.60
CA ARG A 152 19.23 -9.11 6.44
C ARG A 152 19.39 -9.81 5.09
N ARG A 153 18.30 -10.33 4.54
CA ARG A 153 18.24 -10.97 3.23
C ARG A 153 17.85 -10.01 2.09
N MET A 154 17.66 -8.72 2.39
CA MET A 154 17.25 -7.68 1.43
C MET A 154 15.97 -8.03 0.64
N LEU A 155 14.99 -8.64 1.33
CA LEU A 155 13.71 -9.02 0.74
C LEU A 155 12.72 -7.86 0.71
N LEU A 156 11.95 -7.77 -0.38
CA LEU A 156 10.80 -6.88 -0.45
C LEU A 156 9.63 -7.44 0.36
N THR A 157 8.92 -6.57 1.08
CA THR A 157 7.71 -6.92 1.83
C THR A 157 6.45 -6.43 1.13
N THR A 158 5.29 -6.97 1.52
CA THR A 158 3.98 -6.43 1.12
C THR A 158 3.65 -5.12 1.85
N HIS A 159 2.44 -4.60 1.67
CA HIS A 159 1.98 -3.30 2.20
C HIS A 159 1.68 -3.27 3.72
N TRP A 160 2.06 -4.30 4.47
CA TRP A 160 1.92 -4.34 5.92
C TRP A 160 3.29 -4.15 6.58
N SER A 161 3.37 -3.35 7.64
CA SER A 161 4.64 -2.93 8.28
C SER A 161 4.83 -3.42 9.72
N SER A 162 3.76 -3.90 10.39
CA SER A 162 3.84 -4.47 11.74
C SER A 162 3.13 -5.81 11.94
N GLN A 163 2.00 -6.09 11.26
CA GLN A 163 1.22 -7.32 11.48
C GLN A 163 0.76 -7.93 10.17
N GLY A 164 0.91 -9.25 10.02
CA GLY A 164 0.51 -9.97 8.80
C GLY A 164 1.52 -9.79 7.65
N LEU A 165 2.80 -9.68 8.01
CA LEU A 165 3.90 -9.47 7.08
C LEU A 165 4.06 -10.64 6.12
N LYS A 166 4.41 -10.33 4.87
CA LYS A 166 4.75 -11.28 3.83
C LYS A 166 5.89 -10.70 3.01
N THR A 167 6.77 -11.56 2.53
CA THR A 167 7.80 -11.18 1.55
C THR A 167 7.35 -11.57 0.16
N PHE A 168 7.80 -10.81 -0.82
CA PHE A 168 7.88 -11.33 -2.18
C PHE A 168 8.92 -12.43 -2.21
N LYS A 169 8.77 -13.38 -3.14
CA LYS A 169 9.77 -14.43 -3.32
C LYS A 169 11.12 -13.77 -3.58
N GLU A 170 12.14 -14.28 -2.90
CA GLU A 170 13.51 -13.95 -3.24
C GLU A 170 13.70 -14.14 -4.74
N TYR A 171 14.32 -13.16 -5.39
CA TYR A 171 14.55 -13.27 -6.82
C TYR A 171 15.56 -14.41 -7.04
N ILE A 172 15.07 -15.53 -7.58
CA ILE A 172 15.92 -16.64 -7.99
C ILE A 172 16.21 -16.45 -9.47
N GLU A 173 17.48 -16.22 -9.80
CA GLU A 173 17.96 -16.07 -11.18
C GLU A 173 17.48 -17.26 -12.04
N ASN A 174 16.68 -16.97 -13.07
CA ASN A 174 16.25 -18.00 -14.01
C ASN A 174 17.26 -18.11 -15.16
N LYS A 175 18.28 -18.93 -14.97
CA LYS A 175 19.38 -19.19 -15.94
C LYS A 175 18.92 -19.70 -17.32
N ARG A 176 17.64 -20.03 -17.52
CA ARG A 176 17.10 -20.53 -18.80
C ARG A 176 16.48 -19.44 -19.69
N LYS A 177 16.25 -18.22 -19.18
CA LYS A 177 15.67 -17.14 -19.98
C LYS A 177 16.75 -16.18 -20.47
N ARG A 178 17.09 -16.26 -21.76
CA ARG A 178 17.96 -15.29 -22.44
C ARG A 178 17.25 -13.93 -22.48
N ASN A 179 17.94 -12.85 -22.05
CA ASN A 179 17.54 -11.42 -22.14
C ASN A 179 16.89 -10.75 -20.91
N TYR A 180 17.26 -11.11 -19.68
CA TYR A 180 16.97 -10.24 -18.53
C TYR A 180 18.18 -9.37 -18.18
N VAL A 181 17.96 -8.06 -18.04
CA VAL A 181 18.89 -7.21 -17.28
C VAL A 181 18.64 -7.53 -15.80
N ASN A 182 19.56 -8.30 -15.21
CA ASN A 182 19.52 -8.60 -13.78
C ASN A 182 19.94 -7.34 -13.02
N VAL A 183 19.03 -6.78 -12.23
CA VAL A 183 19.34 -5.73 -11.27
C VAL A 183 19.10 -6.32 -9.89
N SER A 184 20.16 -6.88 -9.29
CA SER A 184 20.19 -7.24 -7.87
C SER A 184 20.71 -6.07 -7.05
N ILE A 185 20.14 -5.88 -5.87
CA ILE A 185 20.76 -5.04 -4.84
C ILE A 185 21.55 -6.01 -3.96
N ASP A 186 22.85 -6.11 -4.19
CA ASP A 186 23.73 -7.03 -3.46
C ASP A 186 24.34 -6.39 -2.20
N HIS A 187 24.13 -5.09 -2.02
CA HIS A 187 24.63 -4.34 -0.87
C HIS A 187 23.68 -3.20 -0.50
N LEU A 188 23.38 -3.09 0.79
CA LEU A 188 22.62 -1.96 1.33
C LEU A 188 23.51 -0.70 1.40
N PRO A 189 23.07 0.44 0.83
CA PRO A 189 23.83 1.69 0.95
C PRO A 189 23.98 2.12 2.42
N ASP A 190 24.97 2.95 2.72
CA ASP A 190 25.28 3.34 4.12
C ASP A 190 24.08 3.96 4.86
N VAL A 191 23.26 4.75 4.15
CA VAL A 191 22.02 5.31 4.72
C VAL A 191 21.04 4.24 5.19
N ALA A 192 20.98 3.08 4.52
CA ALA A 192 20.12 1.96 4.87
C ALA A 192 20.70 1.08 5.98
N LYS A 193 21.96 1.32 6.40
CA LYS A 193 22.64 0.60 7.49
C LYS A 193 22.70 1.41 8.78
N THR A 194 22.19 2.64 8.80
CA THR A 194 22.11 3.47 10.01
C THR A 194 21.26 2.81 11.09
N GLN A 195 21.44 3.21 12.35
CA GLN A 195 20.63 2.69 13.45
C GLN A 195 19.13 2.97 13.23
N GLU A 196 18.78 4.18 12.76
CA GLU A 196 17.41 4.54 12.44
C GLU A 196 16.81 3.61 11.38
N ALA A 197 17.55 3.34 10.30
CA ALA A 197 17.09 2.40 9.27
C ALA A 197 16.90 0.98 9.82
N ARG A 198 17.81 0.51 10.67
CA ARG A 198 17.70 -0.82 11.32
C ARG A 198 16.52 -0.90 12.29
N LEU A 199 16.22 0.17 13.02
CA LEU A 199 15.03 0.27 13.87
C LEU A 199 13.73 0.23 13.04
N LEU A 200 13.64 1.03 11.97
CA LEU A 200 12.48 1.01 11.06
C LEU A 200 12.29 -0.36 10.40
N ALA A 201 13.39 -0.96 9.95
CA ALA A 201 13.42 -2.25 9.29
C ALA A 201 13.24 -3.43 10.25
N GLY A 202 13.25 -3.22 11.58
CA GLY A 202 13.09 -4.26 12.59
C GLY A 202 14.31 -5.18 12.77
N ASP A 203 15.50 -4.77 12.33
CA ASP A 203 16.76 -5.45 12.67
C ASP A 203 17.25 -5.07 14.07
N GLU A 204 16.83 -3.90 14.55
CA GLU A 204 16.94 -3.47 15.95
C GLU A 204 15.56 -3.21 16.58
N HIS A 205 15.52 -3.21 17.91
CA HIS A 205 14.31 -2.99 18.69
C HIS A 205 14.32 -1.59 19.29
N TYR A 206 13.14 -0.97 19.30
CA TYR A 206 12.91 0.25 20.07
C TYR A 206 12.85 -0.06 21.56
N ASP A 207 13.33 0.88 22.37
CA ASP A 207 13.02 0.90 23.80
C ASP A 207 11.65 1.54 23.99
N PHE A 208 10.64 0.71 24.27
CA PHE A 208 9.27 1.18 24.50
C PHE A 208 9.05 1.70 25.94
N GLU A 209 10.06 1.65 26.80
CA GLU A 209 10.04 2.15 28.19
C GLU A 209 10.83 3.47 28.34
N ASP A 210 11.30 4.07 27.25
CA ASP A 210 12.11 5.30 27.20
C ASP A 210 11.38 6.60 27.64
N GLY A 211 10.12 6.47 28.08
CA GLY A 211 9.26 7.57 28.50
C GLY A 211 8.59 8.34 27.35
N ARG A 212 8.81 7.96 26.08
CA ARG A 212 8.15 8.57 24.92
C ARG A 212 6.84 7.86 24.57
N PRO A 213 5.91 8.54 23.87
CA PRO A 213 4.65 7.91 23.47
C PRO A 213 4.87 6.84 22.39
N ASN A 214 4.37 5.62 22.65
CA ASN A 214 4.44 4.49 21.72
C ASN A 214 3.33 4.47 20.64
N GLY A 215 2.56 5.57 20.56
CA GLY A 215 1.42 5.67 19.66
C GLY A 215 0.13 5.05 20.23
N PRO A 216 -0.91 4.92 19.39
CA PRO A 216 -2.21 4.39 19.80
C PRO A 216 -2.16 2.89 20.15
N ALA A 217 -3.18 2.42 20.85
CA ALA A 217 -3.37 1.01 21.15
C ALA A 217 -3.36 0.13 19.89
N ALA A 218 -2.89 -1.10 20.03
CA ALA A 218 -2.85 -2.07 18.94
C ALA A 218 -4.25 -2.28 18.32
N PRO A 219 -4.32 -2.47 17.00
CA PRO A 219 -5.60 -2.54 16.31
C PRO A 219 -6.29 -3.89 16.53
N LYS A 220 -7.62 -3.91 16.37
CA LYS A 220 -8.43 -5.10 16.68
C LYS A 220 -8.61 -5.99 15.46
N TRP A 221 -8.58 -7.29 15.71
CA TRP A 221 -8.86 -8.33 14.71
C TRP A 221 -10.24 -8.93 14.99
N ARG A 222 -11.08 -9.03 13.96
CA ARG A 222 -12.46 -9.55 14.09
C ARG A 222 -12.47 -11.05 14.42
N PHE A 223 -11.60 -11.83 13.79
CA PHE A 223 -11.48 -13.27 13.99
C PHE A 223 -10.01 -13.70 13.95
N GLY A 224 -9.51 -14.24 15.07
CA GLY A 224 -8.17 -14.80 15.25
C GLY A 224 -7.03 -13.79 15.04
N ILE A 225 -6.04 -13.80 15.93
CA ILE A 225 -4.71 -13.23 15.65
C ILE A 225 -4.00 -14.11 14.60
N TYR A 226 -3.19 -13.49 13.75
CA TYR A 226 -2.51 -14.12 12.62
C TYR A 226 -1.44 -15.14 13.04
#